data_AF-A0A0D1XTC4-F1
#
_entry.id   AF-A0A0D1XTC4-F1
#
_cell.length_a   1.000
_cell.length_b   1.000
_cell.length_c   1.000
_cell.angle_alpha   90.00
_cell.angle_beta   90.00
_cell.angle_gamma   90.00
#
_symmetry.space_group_name_H-M   'P 1'
#
loop_
_entity.id
_entity.type
_entity.pdbx_description
1 polymer ?
#
loop_
_entity_poly.entity_id
_entity_poly.type
_entity_poly.pdbx_seq_one_letter_code
_entity_poly.pdbx_strand_id
1 'polypeptide(L)'
;MEYTFIGALVVLLGLIILNKIAIMEKQIKNQKFILDQISKQLEIPEHPVNNEVRKLLKEQNYVEAIKMVREVLGLSLIEAKQYVDRIKNG
;
A
#
# COMPACT_ATOMS: atom_id res chain seq x y z
N MET A 1 22.32 -8.38 40.71
CA MET A 1 21.04 -9.12 40.79
C MET A 1 19.87 -8.29 40.27
N GLU A 2 19.79 -6.99 40.59
CA GLU A 2 18.67 -6.14 40.14
C GLU A 2 18.72 -5.78 38.64
N TYR A 3 19.87 -5.38 38.12
CA TYR A 3 20.02 -5.01 36.69
C TYR A 3 19.88 -6.19 35.71
N THR A 4 20.25 -7.40 36.15
CA THR A 4 20.09 -8.63 35.35
C THR A 4 18.62 -8.98 35.14
N PHE A 5 17.75 -8.67 36.11
CA PHE A 5 16.31 -8.89 36.00
C PHE A 5 15.66 -7.91 35.03
N ILE A 6 16.02 -6.62 35.10
CA ILE A 6 15.54 -5.58 34.17
C ILE A 6 15.96 -5.92 32.73
N GLY A 7 17.22 -6.35 32.53
CA GLY A 7 17.71 -6.77 31.21
C GLY A 7 16.92 -7.94 30.63
N ALA A 8 16.61 -8.96 31.44
CA ALA A 8 15.79 -10.09 30.99
C ALA A 8 14.37 -9.66 30.58
N LEU A 9 13.76 -8.72 31.31
CA LEU A 9 12.43 -8.20 31.04
C LEU A 9 12.37 -7.41 29.72
N VAL A 10 13.39 -6.61 29.43
CA VAL A 10 13.54 -5.88 28.16
C VAL A 10 13.70 -6.84 26.98
N VAL A 11 14.51 -7.90 27.13
CA VAL A 11 14.70 -8.92 26.09
C VAL A 11 13.39 -9.65 25.81
N LEU A 12 12.64 -10.01 26.86
CA LEU A 12 11.36 -10.70 26.74
C LEU A 12 10.30 -9.82 26.04
N LEU A 13 10.24 -8.53 26.38
CA LEU A 13 9.42 -7.56 25.66
C LEU A 13 9.82 -7.43 24.19
N GLY A 14 11.12 -7.36 23.90
CA GLY A 14 11.64 -7.31 22.53
C GLY A 14 11.20 -8.53 21.70
N LEU A 15 11.30 -9.74 22.26
CA LEU A 15 10.86 -10.97 21.59
C LEU A 15 9.36 -10.96 21.27
N ILE A 16 8.51 -10.43 22.15
CA ILE A 16 7.06 -10.31 21.92
C ILE A 16 6.77 -9.38 20.75
N ILE A 17 7.45 -8.23 20.66
CA ILE A 17 7.27 -7.26 19.58
C ILE A 17 7.68 -7.86 18.23
N LEU A 18 8.83 -8.55 18.18
CA LEU A 18 9.31 -9.21 16.96
C LEU A 18 8.31 -10.25 16.42
N ASN A 19 7.73 -11.06 17.30
CA ASN A 19 6.73 -12.06 16.91
C ASN A 19 5.43 -11.41 16.39
N LYS A 20 4.98 -10.30 16.98
CA LYS A 20 3.78 -9.59 16.52
C LYS A 20 3.95 -8.99 15.12
N ILE A 21 5.13 -8.47 14.79
CA ILE A 21 5.41 -7.91 13.46
C ILE A 21 5.23 -8.98 12.37
N ALA A 22 5.76 -10.18 12.59
CA ALA A 22 5.62 -11.29 11.65
C ALA A 22 4.16 -11.73 11.42
N ILE A 23 3.34 -11.69 12.47
CA ILE A 23 1.90 -12.02 12.37
C ILE A 23 1.13 -10.93 11.61
N MET A 24 1.52 -9.67 11.78
CA MET A 24 0.84 -8.53 11.18
C MET A 24 1.01 -8.50 9.65
N GLU A 25 2.18 -8.86 9.14
CA GLU A 25 2.40 -9.04 7.69
C GLU A 25 1.45 -10.07 7.08
N LYS A 26 1.15 -11.15 7.81
CA LYS A 26 0.22 -12.18 7.36
C LYS A 26 -1.21 -11.66 7.25
N GLN A 27 -1.65 -10.83 8.20
CA GLN A 27 -2.98 -10.23 8.18
C GLN A 27 -3.14 -9.21 7.05
N ILE A 28 -2.10 -8.43 6.75
CA ILE A 28 -2.09 -7.47 5.63
C ILE A 28 -2.24 -8.22 4.29
N LYS A 29 -1.57 -9.36 4.12
CA LYS A 29 -1.71 -10.18 2.90
C LYS A 29 -3.13 -10.73 2.70
N ASN A 30 -3.77 -11.23 3.77
CA ASN A 30 -5.14 -11.74 3.69
C ASN A 30 -6.17 -10.64 3.39
N GLN A 31 -6.01 -9.44 3.97
CA GLN A 31 -6.88 -8.30 3.67
C GLN A 31 -6.77 -7.87 2.21
N LYS A 32 -5.54 -7.85 1.67
CA LYS A 32 -5.30 -7.52 0.25
C LYS A 32 -5.98 -8.53 -0.69
N PHE A 33 -6.03 -9.81 -0.31
CA PHE A 33 -6.69 -10.86 -1.08
C PHE A 33 -8.22 -10.71 -1.11
N ILE A 34 -8.83 -10.42 0.04
CA ILE A 34 -10.29 -10.19 0.12
C ILE A 34 -10.68 -8.95 -0.68
N LEU A 35 -9.90 -7.87 -0.62
CA LEU A 35 -10.15 -6.66 -1.42
C LEU A 35 -10.07 -6.93 -2.93
N ASP A 36 -9.11 -7.73 -3.39
CA ASP A 36 -9.00 -8.12 -4.80
C ASP A 36 -10.23 -8.92 -5.26
N GLN A 37 -10.71 -9.87 -4.43
CA GLN A 37 -11.91 -10.65 -4.74
C GLN A 37 -13.17 -9.79 -4.79
N ILE A 38 -13.34 -8.87 -3.83
CA ILE A 38 -14.49 -7.96 -3.80
C ILE A 38 -14.48 -7.03 -5.02
N SER A 39 -13.32 -6.52 -5.43
CA SER A 39 -13.18 -5.67 -6.61
C SER A 39 -13.54 -6.36 -7.93
N LYS A 40 -13.40 -7.68 -8.01
CA LYS A 40 -13.76 -8.49 -9.19
C LYS A 40 -15.25 -8.82 -9.25
N GLN A 41 -15.90 -8.85 -8.10
CA GLN A 41 -17.29 -9.31 -7.96
C GLN A 41 -18.29 -8.15 -7.89
N LEU A 42 -17.83 -6.97 -7.47
CA LEU A 42 -18.58 -5.72 -7.50
C LEU A 42 -17.99 -4.83 -8.61
N GLU A 43 -18.83 -4.27 -9.47
CA GLU A 43 -18.46 -3.15 -10.34
C GLU A 43 -18.23 -1.91 -9.46
N ILE A 44 -17.10 -1.89 -8.74
CA ILE A 44 -16.73 -0.73 -7.93
C ILE A 44 -16.39 0.39 -8.90
N PRO A 45 -17.09 1.54 -8.83
CA PRO A 45 -16.76 2.67 -9.67
C PRO A 45 -15.29 3.05 -9.45
N GLU A 46 -14.58 3.20 -10.56
CA GLU A 46 -13.17 3.58 -10.52
C GLU A 46 -12.94 4.82 -9.67
N HIS A 47 -11.79 4.87 -9.00
CA HIS A 47 -11.43 6.03 -8.21
C HIS A 47 -11.47 7.29 -9.10
N PRO A 48 -12.02 8.43 -8.64
CA PRO A 48 -12.18 9.64 -9.45
C PRO A 48 -10.89 10.10 -10.13
N VAL A 49 -9.75 9.85 -9.47
CA VAL A 49 -8.40 10.12 -9.98
C VAL A 49 -8.13 9.46 -11.35
N ASN A 50 -8.78 8.34 -11.67
CA ASN A 50 -8.57 7.64 -12.94
C ASN A 50 -9.01 8.48 -14.13
N ASN A 51 -10.07 9.27 -13.99
CA ASN A 51 -10.54 10.15 -15.05
C ASN A 51 -9.52 11.26 -15.33
N GLU A 52 -8.93 11.81 -14.27
CA GLU A 52 -7.86 12.82 -14.40
C GLU A 52 -6.58 12.23 -14.96
N VAL A 53 -6.19 11.02 -14.52
CA VAL A 53 -5.05 10.30 -15.09
C VAL A 53 -5.26 10.03 -16.58
N ARG A 54 -6.45 9.56 -17.00
CA ARG A 54 -6.77 9.36 -18.43
C ARG A 54 -6.68 10.66 -19.22
N LYS A 55 -7.10 11.79 -18.65
CA LYS A 55 -6.99 13.10 -19.28
C LYS A 55 -5.52 13.48 -19.48
N LEU A 56 -4.70 13.39 -18.43
CA LEU A 56 -3.27 13.68 -18.49
C LEU A 56 -2.51 12.74 -19.45
N LEU A 57 -2.91 11.47 -19.53
CA LEU A 57 -2.34 10.51 -20.48
C LEU A 57 -2.68 10.88 -21.94
N LYS A 58 -3.90 11.36 -22.22
CA LYS A 58 -4.28 11.86 -23.55
C LYS A 58 -3.49 13.12 -23.94
N GLU A 59 -3.16 13.95 -22.96
CA GLU A 59 -2.34 15.15 -23.12
C GLU A 59 -0.82 14.85 -23.17
N GLN A 60 -0.42 13.57 -23.12
CA GLN A 60 0.98 13.10 -23.05
C GLN A 60 1.75 13.56 -21.79
N ASN A 61 1.04 14.02 -20.76
CA ASN A 61 1.59 14.50 -19.49
C ASN A 61 1.78 13.36 -18.47
N TYR A 62 2.55 12.33 -18.84
CA TYR A 62 2.72 11.12 -18.04
C TYR A 62 3.36 11.37 -16.66
N VAL A 63 4.35 12.27 -16.58
CA VAL A 63 5.02 12.61 -15.31
C VAL A 63 4.04 13.31 -14.35
N GLU A 64 3.16 14.15 -14.87
CA GLU A 64 2.15 14.86 -14.09
C GLU A 64 1.07 13.90 -13.58
N ALA A 65 0.67 12.91 -14.39
CA ALA A 65 -0.22 11.83 -13.96
C ALA A 65 0.37 11.02 -12.79
N ILE A 66 1.67 10.69 -12.84
CA ILE A 66 2.35 9.99 -11.75
C ILE A 66 2.38 10.86 -10.49
N LYS A 67 2.71 12.15 -10.63
CA LYS A 67 2.77 13.08 -9.50
C LYS A 67 1.41 13.20 -8.81
N MET A 68 0.34 13.40 -9.58
CA MET A 68 -1.03 13.47 -9.07
C MET A 68 -1.42 12.20 -8.32
N VAL A 69 -1.22 11.02 -8.92
CA VAL A 69 -1.54 9.74 -8.27
C VAL A 69 -0.77 9.56 -6.97
N ARG A 70 0.50 9.96 -6.95
CA ARG A 70 1.34 9.91 -5.74
C ARG A 70 0.78 10.78 -4.62
N GLU A 71 0.36 12.01 -4.94
CA GLU A 71 -0.15 12.98 -3.97
C GLU A 71 -1.56 12.62 -3.48
N VAL A 72 -2.45 12.18 -4.38
CA VAL A 72 -3.85 11.87 -4.05
C VAL A 72 -3.98 10.53 -3.30
N LEU A 73 -3.23 9.50 -3.69
CA LEU A 73 -3.34 8.16 -3.12
C LEU A 73 -2.28 7.86 -2.04
N GLY A 74 -1.37 8.80 -1.78
CA GLY A 74 -0.29 8.62 -0.79
C GLY A 74 0.69 7.48 -1.13
N LEU A 75 0.78 7.12 -2.41
CA LEU A 75 1.62 6.01 -2.88
C LEU A 75 3.10 6.39 -2.92
N SER A 76 3.98 5.40 -2.85
CA SER A 76 5.38 5.61 -3.23
C SER A 76 5.50 5.91 -4.73
N LEU A 77 6.65 6.47 -5.16
CA LEU A 77 6.87 6.80 -6.57
C LEU A 77 6.74 5.57 -7.50
N ILE A 78 7.23 4.42 -7.05
CA ILE A 78 7.17 3.17 -7.82
C ILE A 78 5.70 2.71 -7.95
N GLU A 79 4.95 2.73 -6.86
CA GLU A 79 3.54 2.34 -6.85
C GLU A 79 2.67 3.28 -7.69
N ALA A 80 2.92 4.59 -7.63
CA ALA A 80 2.24 5.58 -8.44
C ALA A 80 2.51 5.37 -9.95
N LYS A 81 3.77 5.11 -10.33
CA LYS A 81 4.12 4.75 -11.71
C LYS A 81 3.39 3.49 -12.18
N GLN A 82 3.44 2.43 -11.38
CA GLN A 82 2.75 1.17 -11.69
C GLN A 82 1.24 1.37 -11.82
N TYR A 83 0.66 2.25 -11.02
CA TYR A 83 -0.76 2.59 -11.09
C TYR A 83 -1.13 3.27 -12.42
N VAL A 84 -0.37 4.30 -12.80
CA VAL A 84 -0.56 4.99 -14.09
C VAL A 84 -0.31 4.05 -15.27
N ASP A 85 0.68 3.17 -15.18
CA ASP A 85 0.97 2.17 -16.22
C ASP A 85 -0.19 1.19 -16.42
N ARG A 86 -0.88 0.78 -15.35
CA ARG A 86 -2.09 -0.06 -15.45
C ARG A 86 -3.23 0.65 -16.19
N ILE A 87 -3.40 1.95 -15.95
CA ILE A 87 -4.45 2.76 -16.62
C ILE A 87 -4.09 3.04 -18.08
N LYS A 88 -2.80 3.17 -18.40
CA LYS A 88 -2.33 3.38 -19.77
C LYS A 88 -2.47 2.12 -20.63
N ASN A 89 -2.25 0.94 -20.04
CA ASN A 89 -2.20 -0.34 -20.75
C ASN A 89 -3.50 -1.17 -20.64
N GLY A 90 -4.51 -0.66 -19.92
CA GLY A 90 -5.84 -1.28 -19.80
C GLY A 90 -6.87 -0.49 -20.59
#